data_AF-A0A7K8UZ17-F1
#
_entry.id   AF-A0A7K8UZ17-F1
#
_cell.length_a   1.000
_cell.length_b   1.000
_cell.length_c   1.000
_cell.angle_alpha   90.00
_cell.angle_beta   90.00
_cell.angle_gamma   90.00
#
_symmetry.space_group_name_H-M   'P 1'
#
loop_
_entity.id
_entity.type
_entity.pdbx_description
1 polymer ?
#
loop_
_entity_poly.entity_id
_entity_poly.type
_entity_poly.pdbx_seq_one_letter_code
_entity_poly.pdbx_strand_id
1 'polypeptide(L)'
;EYMRAFWDVEEVQAEAIQHLASFVRDKSALPYLLMFTESITFAMKTHVDSLKLQVDGCSLLLEILSQALEQDVVMALDENVASSLLDTVRKHSENEELLSLVCTLLMMISANEVAAENLRKVGVIPDLLSVLRNFLHNERICFSCCGILWSLAVSEKNVDRALLKSAVPVTSAVLQEHLRNGTVTESACSALWALSLQGCLSENEYEPTTALLLDTLRMNLGRPVLVKNACLALASLLRLSEIAALRFIMDSKGSGINLIKDAYHLHFGDPEVVKTICMLVNEMVQYDDVVLDMLCQKMEDLLSEIKCCFQSS
;
A
#
# COMPACT_ATOMS: atom_id res chain seq x y z
N GLU A 1 29.58 -4.70 21.01
CA GLU A 1 31.03 -4.35 21.01
C GLU A 1 31.79 -5.08 19.92
N TYR A 2 31.67 -6.42 19.82
CA TYR A 2 32.32 -7.22 18.78
C TYR A 2 32.05 -6.70 17.34
N MET A 3 30.79 -6.51 16.95
CA MET A 3 30.44 -5.94 15.63
C MET A 3 31.04 -4.54 15.39
N ARG A 4 31.21 -3.72 16.44
CA ARG A 4 31.79 -2.37 16.29
C ARG A 4 33.31 -2.42 16.15
N ALA A 5 33.97 -3.38 16.79
CA ALA A 5 35.42 -3.52 16.73
C ALA A 5 35.91 -4.00 15.36
N PHE A 6 35.13 -4.86 14.70
CA PHE A 6 35.46 -5.47 13.40
C PHE A 6 34.44 -5.05 12.33
N TRP A 7 34.09 -3.77 12.32
CA TRP A 7 33.02 -3.24 11.47
C TRP A 7 33.31 -3.40 9.97
N ASP A 8 34.58 -3.40 9.60
CA ASP A 8 35.11 -3.50 8.24
C ASP A 8 35.37 -4.94 7.77
N VAL A 9 35.13 -5.95 8.60
CA VAL A 9 35.34 -7.36 8.26
C VAL A 9 33.99 -8.04 7.97
N GLU A 10 33.73 -8.35 6.71
CA GLU A 10 32.45 -8.93 6.24
C GLU A 10 32.11 -10.23 6.98
N GLU A 11 33.06 -11.15 7.09
CA GLU A 11 32.84 -12.47 7.70
C GLU A 11 32.43 -12.32 9.17
N VAL A 12 33.04 -11.38 9.89
CA VAL A 12 32.73 -11.12 11.29
C VAL A 12 31.33 -10.53 11.44
N GLN A 13 30.92 -9.64 10.54
CA GLN A 13 29.56 -9.11 10.56
C GLN A 13 28.53 -10.19 10.22
N ALA A 14 28.83 -11.06 9.24
CA ALA A 14 27.96 -12.17 8.85
C ALA A 14 27.77 -13.16 10.00
N GLU A 15 28.85 -13.58 10.67
CA GLU A 15 28.78 -14.45 11.85
C GLU A 15 27.99 -13.82 12.99
N ALA A 16 28.18 -12.51 13.23
CA ALA A 16 27.44 -11.80 14.27
C ALA A 16 25.93 -11.74 13.96
N ILE A 17 25.54 -11.44 12.71
CA ILE A 17 24.13 -11.43 12.29
C ILE A 17 23.52 -12.83 12.42
N GLN A 18 24.24 -13.88 12.02
CA GLN A 18 23.77 -15.26 12.18
C GLN A 18 23.62 -15.66 13.64
N HIS A 19 24.53 -15.22 14.50
CA HIS A 19 24.44 -15.44 15.93
C HIS A 19 23.20 -14.74 16.51
N LEU A 20 22.94 -13.48 16.15
CA LEU A 20 21.73 -12.76 16.55
C LEU A 20 20.46 -13.46 16.05
N ALA A 21 20.47 -13.96 14.80
CA ALA A 21 19.35 -14.70 14.23
C ALA A 21 19.00 -15.98 15.00
N SER A 22 19.97 -16.60 15.69
CA SER A 22 19.71 -17.78 16.52
C SER A 22 18.82 -17.49 17.74
N PHE A 23 18.77 -16.23 18.20
CA PHE A 23 17.95 -15.81 19.34
C PHE A 23 16.53 -15.38 18.95
N VAL A 24 16.23 -15.21 17.67
CA VAL A 24 14.92 -14.75 17.19
C VAL A 24 13.80 -15.64 17.72
N ARG A 25 13.99 -16.95 17.83
CA ARG A 25 12.94 -17.86 18.31
C ARG A 25 12.61 -17.69 19.80
N ASP A 26 13.48 -17.03 20.56
CA ASP A 26 13.26 -16.73 21.96
C ASP A 26 12.55 -15.38 22.10
N LYS A 27 11.25 -15.41 22.40
CA LYS A 27 10.46 -14.18 22.59
C LYS A 27 11.01 -13.28 23.70
N SER A 28 11.73 -13.83 24.68
CA SER A 28 12.36 -13.04 25.75
C SER A 28 13.59 -12.27 25.26
N ALA A 29 14.16 -12.65 24.12
CA ALA A 29 15.30 -11.97 23.50
C ALA A 29 14.90 -10.71 22.71
N LEU A 30 13.61 -10.54 22.37
CA LEU A 30 13.14 -9.44 21.52
C LEU A 30 13.61 -8.04 21.99
N PRO A 31 13.47 -7.64 23.26
CA PRO A 31 13.92 -6.32 23.71
C PRO A 31 15.40 -6.07 23.44
N TYR A 32 16.23 -7.12 23.51
CA TYR A 32 17.66 -7.04 23.24
C TYR A 32 17.94 -7.00 21.73
N LEU A 33 17.23 -7.79 20.92
CA LEU A 33 17.35 -7.79 19.45
C LEU A 33 17.02 -6.42 18.85
N LEU A 34 16.02 -5.72 19.40
CA LEU A 34 15.66 -4.37 18.95
C LEU A 34 16.82 -3.38 19.08
N MET A 35 17.69 -3.54 20.10
CA MET A 35 18.87 -2.69 20.30
C MET A 35 19.95 -2.89 19.22
N PHE A 36 19.87 -3.96 18.42
CA PHE A 36 20.83 -4.26 17.36
C PHE A 36 20.39 -3.80 15.97
N THR A 37 19.18 -3.28 15.79
CA THR A 37 18.65 -2.84 14.47
C THR A 37 19.58 -1.84 13.76
N GLU A 38 20.08 -0.83 14.47
CA GLU A 38 21.08 0.12 13.96
C GLU A 38 22.43 -0.55 13.64
N SER A 39 22.85 -1.54 14.44
CA SER A 39 24.12 -2.25 14.20
C SER A 39 24.04 -3.17 12.99
N ILE A 40 22.89 -3.84 12.79
CA ILE A 40 22.62 -4.70 11.64
C ILE A 40 22.61 -3.85 10.37
N THR A 41 21.87 -2.74 10.36
CA THR A 41 21.83 -1.83 9.20
C THR A 41 23.15 -1.14 8.94
N PHE A 42 23.92 -0.77 9.97
CA PHE A 42 25.27 -0.25 9.79
C PHE A 42 26.21 -1.27 9.12
N ALA A 43 26.14 -2.55 9.52
CA ALA A 43 26.88 -3.63 8.87
C ALA A 43 26.46 -3.79 7.39
N MET A 44 25.14 -3.80 7.13
CA MET A 44 24.59 -3.85 5.77
C MET A 44 25.09 -2.68 4.91
N LYS A 45 25.09 -1.46 5.45
CA LYS A 45 25.58 -0.26 4.74
C LYS A 45 27.07 -0.34 4.44
N THR A 46 27.87 -0.83 5.38
CA THR A 46 29.33 -0.97 5.21
C THR A 46 29.66 -1.99 4.12
N HIS A 47 28.94 -3.12 4.11
CA HIS A 47 29.16 -4.22 3.17
C HIS A 47 28.03 -4.31 2.14
N VAL A 48 27.68 -3.16 1.55
CA VAL A 48 26.56 -3.06 0.60
C VAL A 48 26.73 -3.97 -0.62
N ASP A 49 27.97 -4.30 -0.99
CA ASP A 49 28.29 -5.23 -2.09
C ASP A 49 28.00 -6.71 -1.75
N SER A 50 27.99 -7.08 -0.47
CA SER A 50 27.76 -8.47 -0.04
C SER A 50 26.28 -8.81 -0.06
N LEU A 51 25.83 -9.46 -1.13
CA LEU A 51 24.46 -9.96 -1.23
C LEU A 51 24.07 -10.85 -0.04
N LYS A 52 24.99 -11.71 0.41
CA LYS A 52 24.75 -12.60 1.55
C LYS A 52 24.48 -11.80 2.82
N LEU A 53 25.27 -10.76 3.08
CA LEU A 53 25.06 -9.90 4.25
C LEU A 53 23.75 -9.11 4.15
N GLN A 54 23.37 -8.64 2.95
CA GLN A 54 22.09 -7.96 2.75
C GLN A 54 20.91 -8.89 3.03
N VAL A 55 20.94 -10.11 2.50
CA VAL A 55 19.89 -11.11 2.73
C VAL A 55 19.79 -11.49 4.20
N ASP A 56 20.91 -11.77 4.87
CA ASP A 56 20.92 -12.16 6.28
C ASP A 56 20.45 -11.01 7.17
N GLY A 57 20.90 -9.78 6.90
CA GLY A 57 20.49 -8.58 7.61
C GLY A 57 18.99 -8.27 7.43
N CYS A 58 18.49 -8.24 6.19
CA CYS A 58 17.07 -8.02 5.92
C CYS A 58 16.18 -9.10 6.52
N SER A 59 16.58 -10.36 6.45
CA SER A 59 15.82 -11.48 7.03
C SER A 59 15.72 -11.36 8.54
N LEU A 60 16.83 -11.03 9.21
CA LEU A 60 16.85 -10.81 10.65
C LEU A 60 15.98 -9.60 11.05
N LEU A 61 16.10 -8.47 10.34
CA LEU A 61 15.27 -7.29 10.61
C LEU A 61 13.78 -7.59 10.42
N LEU A 62 13.42 -8.37 9.39
CA LEU A 62 12.03 -8.74 9.13
C LEU A 62 11.46 -9.58 10.27
N GLU A 63 12.19 -10.60 10.72
CA GLU A 63 11.82 -11.42 11.87
C GLU A 63 11.66 -10.60 13.16
N ILE A 64 12.58 -9.69 13.43
CA ILE A 64 12.51 -8.78 14.59
C ILE A 64 11.24 -7.92 14.52
N LEU A 65 10.94 -7.32 13.37
CA LEU A 65 9.76 -6.48 13.20
C LEU A 65 8.46 -7.27 13.26
N SER A 66 8.41 -8.49 12.70
CA SER A 66 7.25 -9.36 12.78
C SER A 66 6.90 -9.68 14.23
N GLN A 67 7.90 -9.99 15.07
CA GLN A 67 7.68 -10.24 16.49
C GLN A 67 7.33 -9.00 17.28
N ALA A 68 7.94 -7.84 16.96
CA ALA A 68 7.56 -6.57 17.56
C ALA A 68 6.08 -6.26 17.29
N LEU A 69 5.62 -6.49 16.07
CA LEU A 69 4.22 -6.31 15.70
C LEU A 69 3.28 -7.27 16.46
N GLU A 70 3.65 -8.54 16.59
CA GLU A 70 2.87 -9.51 17.39
C GLU A 70 2.75 -9.13 18.87
N GLN A 71 3.74 -8.40 19.40
CA GLN A 71 3.79 -7.95 20.78
C GLN A 71 3.32 -6.50 20.97
N ASP A 72 2.77 -5.88 19.91
CA ASP A 72 2.30 -4.49 19.88
C ASP A 72 3.39 -3.47 20.29
N VAL A 73 4.64 -3.79 19.98
CA VAL A 73 5.80 -2.94 20.23
C VAL A 73 6.01 -2.02 19.04
N VAL A 74 5.76 -0.73 19.26
CA VAL A 74 5.97 0.30 18.24
C VAL A 74 7.47 0.55 18.06
N MET A 75 7.96 0.28 16.85
CA MET A 75 9.32 0.60 16.45
C MET A 75 9.37 1.84 15.58
N ALA A 76 10.10 2.85 16.04
CA ALA A 76 10.52 3.96 15.22
C ALA A 76 11.96 3.70 14.80
N LEU A 77 12.16 3.40 13.52
CA LEU A 77 13.51 3.29 12.97
C LEU A 77 13.99 4.66 12.53
N ASP A 78 15.29 4.90 12.73
CA ASP A 78 15.92 6.17 12.43
C ASP A 78 16.06 6.38 10.91
N GLU A 79 16.51 7.58 10.54
CA GLU A 79 16.76 7.95 9.14
C GLU A 79 17.94 7.16 8.53
N ASN A 80 18.87 6.66 9.35
CA ASN A 80 20.03 5.89 8.88
C ASN A 80 19.64 4.49 8.43
N VAL A 81 18.72 3.83 9.14
CA VAL A 81 18.11 2.57 8.76
C VAL A 81 17.40 2.75 7.42
N ALA A 82 16.57 3.78 7.28
CA ALA A 82 15.89 4.08 6.02
C ALA A 82 16.90 4.28 4.87
N SER A 83 17.93 5.10 5.07
CA SER A 83 19.01 5.29 4.10
C SER A 83 19.71 3.98 3.73
N SER A 84 20.05 3.13 4.70
CA SER A 84 20.74 1.86 4.46
C SER A 84 19.89 0.90 3.63
N LEU A 85 18.59 0.83 3.88
CA LEU A 85 17.67 -0.01 3.12
C LEU A 85 17.52 0.50 1.68
N LEU A 86 17.48 1.82 1.46
CA LEU A 86 17.47 2.38 0.11
C LEU A 86 18.79 2.11 -0.63
N ASP A 87 19.93 2.20 0.05
CA ASP A 87 21.24 1.84 -0.54
C ASP A 87 21.24 0.37 -0.99
N THR A 88 20.60 -0.52 -0.21
CA THR A 88 20.40 -1.93 -0.56
C THR A 88 19.54 -2.09 -1.82
N VAL A 89 18.38 -1.40 -1.88
CA VAL A 89 17.48 -1.41 -3.05
C VAL A 89 18.21 -0.96 -4.31
N ARG A 90 18.98 0.13 -4.22
CA ARG A 90 19.71 0.70 -5.36
C ARG A 90 20.82 -0.23 -5.83
N LYS A 91 21.59 -0.79 -4.88
CA LYS A 91 22.74 -1.62 -5.19
C LYS A 91 22.34 -2.97 -5.79
N HIS A 92 21.30 -3.59 -5.25
CA HIS A 92 20.82 -4.92 -5.67
C HIS A 92 19.50 -4.82 -6.43
N SER A 93 19.37 -3.81 -7.29
CA SER A 93 18.13 -3.50 -8.03
C SER A 93 17.67 -4.57 -9.02
N GLU A 94 18.51 -5.57 -9.31
CA GLU A 94 18.19 -6.72 -10.16
C GLU A 94 17.88 -7.99 -9.35
N ASN A 95 18.06 -7.99 -8.02
CA ASN A 95 17.83 -9.16 -7.18
C ASN A 95 16.39 -9.19 -6.66
N GLU A 96 15.51 -9.87 -7.38
CA GLU A 96 14.08 -9.97 -7.07
C GLU A 96 13.80 -10.50 -5.64
N GLU A 97 14.53 -11.52 -5.20
CA GLU A 97 14.33 -12.13 -3.88
C GLU A 97 14.67 -11.14 -2.75
N LEU A 98 15.82 -10.46 -2.84
CA LEU A 98 16.23 -9.45 -1.87
C LEU A 98 15.29 -8.24 -1.89
N LEU A 99 14.89 -7.76 -3.07
CA LEU A 99 13.93 -6.66 -3.19
C LEU A 99 12.60 -7.01 -2.54
N SER A 100 12.16 -8.26 -2.68
CA SER A 100 10.95 -8.74 -2.02
C SER A 100 11.05 -8.68 -0.48
N LEU A 101 12.20 -9.07 0.08
CA LEU A 101 12.50 -8.92 1.51
C LEU A 101 12.52 -7.45 1.94
N VAL A 102 13.28 -6.61 1.24
CA VAL A 102 13.47 -5.19 1.59
C VAL A 102 12.16 -4.41 1.46
N CYS A 103 11.38 -4.62 0.39
CA CYS A 103 10.08 -3.97 0.24
C CYS A 103 9.10 -4.40 1.34
N THR A 104 9.09 -5.68 1.74
CA THR A 104 8.28 -6.13 2.87
C THR A 104 8.67 -5.41 4.16
N LEU A 105 9.98 -5.32 4.42
CA LEU A 105 10.53 -4.61 5.57
C LEU A 105 10.13 -3.13 5.57
N LEU A 106 10.33 -2.44 4.45
CA LEU A 106 9.95 -1.03 4.28
C LEU A 106 8.45 -0.79 4.49
N MET A 107 7.59 -1.70 4.02
CA MET A 107 6.13 -1.63 4.23
C MET A 107 5.75 -1.75 5.70
N MET A 108 6.37 -2.67 6.44
CA MET A 108 6.12 -2.80 7.89
C MET A 108 6.58 -1.56 8.65
N ILE A 109 7.73 -1.00 8.25
CA ILE A 109 8.28 0.21 8.84
C ILE A 109 7.39 1.42 8.55
N SER A 110 6.86 1.55 7.32
CA SER A 110 6.05 2.70 6.92
C SER A 110 4.69 2.78 7.60
N ALA A 111 4.26 1.73 8.33
CA ALA A 111 3.07 1.79 9.17
C ALA A 111 3.20 2.80 10.33
N ASN A 112 4.43 3.12 10.74
CA ASN A 112 4.70 4.16 11.73
C ASN A 112 4.94 5.53 11.05
N GLU A 113 4.23 6.57 11.48
CA GLU A 113 4.32 7.91 10.84
C GLU A 113 5.70 8.56 10.96
N VAL A 114 6.46 8.32 12.03
CA VAL A 114 7.83 8.84 12.18
C VAL A 114 8.76 8.16 11.17
N ALA A 115 8.62 6.86 10.99
CA ALA A 115 9.43 6.12 10.04
C ALA A 115 9.00 6.40 8.59
N ALA A 116 7.70 6.57 8.32
CA ALA A 116 7.19 7.04 7.03
C ALA A 116 7.75 8.43 6.68
N GLU A 117 7.87 9.33 7.66
CA GLU A 117 8.52 10.63 7.48
C GLU A 117 10.00 10.49 7.12
N ASN A 118 10.73 9.60 7.78
CA ASN A 118 12.13 9.33 7.45
C ASN A 118 12.27 8.77 6.02
N LEU A 119 11.37 7.88 5.60
CA LEU A 119 11.31 7.35 4.23
C LEU A 119 11.04 8.44 3.18
N ARG A 120 10.20 9.43 3.51
CA ARG A 120 9.98 10.62 2.65
C ARG A 120 11.25 11.44 2.51
N LYS A 121 11.95 11.73 3.63
CA LYS A 121 13.19 12.53 3.62
C LYS A 121 14.30 11.91 2.78
N VAL A 122 14.46 10.59 2.84
CA VAL A 122 15.48 9.89 2.04
C VAL A 122 15.08 9.70 0.58
N GLY A 123 13.86 10.10 0.20
CA GLY A 123 13.39 10.08 -1.18
C GLY A 123 13.11 8.68 -1.73
N VAL A 124 12.34 7.86 -1.01
CA VAL A 124 12.09 6.45 -1.39
C VAL A 124 11.20 6.26 -2.63
N ILE A 125 10.36 7.25 -2.98
CA ILE A 125 9.33 7.07 -4.03
C ILE A 125 9.93 6.68 -5.40
N PRO A 126 10.95 7.37 -5.94
CA PRO A 126 11.56 6.99 -7.22
C PRO A 126 12.09 5.55 -7.25
N ASP A 127 12.72 5.10 -6.15
CA ASP A 127 13.26 3.75 -6.03
C ASP A 127 12.11 2.71 -6.04
N LEU A 128 11.01 2.96 -5.31
CA LEU A 128 9.83 2.09 -5.32
C LEU A 128 9.19 1.98 -6.71
N LEU A 129 9.05 3.11 -7.41
CA LEU A 129 8.49 3.12 -8.76
C LEU A 129 9.39 2.41 -9.76
N SER A 130 10.71 2.47 -9.57
CA SER A 130 11.66 1.70 -10.37
C SER A 130 11.49 0.19 -10.13
N VAL A 131 11.40 -0.22 -8.86
CA VAL A 131 11.20 -1.63 -8.48
C VAL A 131 9.89 -2.17 -9.05
N LEU A 132 8.77 -1.44 -8.89
CA LEU A 132 7.46 -1.83 -9.42
C LEU A 132 7.47 -2.00 -10.95
N ARG A 133 8.16 -1.11 -11.68
CA ARG A 133 8.26 -1.22 -13.15
C ARG A 133 9.06 -2.45 -13.59
N ASN A 134 10.10 -2.81 -12.84
CA ASN A 134 10.97 -3.93 -13.19
C ASN A 134 10.39 -5.29 -12.77
N PHE A 135 9.58 -5.32 -11.70
CA PHE A 135 9.06 -6.55 -11.11
C PHE A 135 7.53 -6.54 -11.01
N LEU A 136 6.87 -6.04 -12.07
CA LEU A 136 5.41 -5.95 -12.12
C LEU A 136 4.73 -7.33 -11.97
N HIS A 137 5.39 -8.42 -12.38
CA HIS A 137 4.91 -9.79 -12.23
C HIS A 137 4.95 -10.31 -10.78
N ASN A 138 5.79 -9.72 -9.92
CA ASN A 138 5.99 -10.22 -8.57
C ASN A 138 4.93 -9.67 -7.61
N GLU A 139 4.01 -10.54 -7.20
CA GLU A 139 2.88 -10.20 -6.34
C GLU A 139 3.31 -9.61 -4.99
N ARG A 140 4.38 -10.15 -4.39
CA ARG A 140 4.84 -9.72 -3.06
C ARG A 140 5.45 -8.33 -3.12
N ILE A 141 6.30 -8.06 -4.12
CA ILE A 141 6.84 -6.72 -4.37
C ILE A 141 5.70 -5.73 -4.64
N CYS A 142 4.76 -6.08 -5.52
CA CYS A 142 3.62 -5.24 -5.85
C CYS A 142 2.77 -4.89 -4.62
N PHE A 143 2.43 -5.90 -3.81
CA PHE A 143 1.71 -5.73 -2.55
C PHE A 143 2.43 -4.78 -1.60
N SER A 144 3.72 -5.01 -1.37
CA SER A 144 4.51 -4.22 -0.43
C SER A 144 4.73 -2.79 -0.90
N CYS A 145 5.10 -2.58 -2.16
CA CYS A 145 5.31 -1.24 -2.71
C CYS A 145 4.03 -0.42 -2.73
N CYS A 146 2.87 -1.00 -3.07
CA CYS A 146 1.59 -0.30 -2.97
C CYS A 146 1.24 0.06 -1.52
N GLY A 147 1.54 -0.81 -0.56
CA GLY A 147 1.36 -0.55 0.86
C GLY A 147 2.21 0.62 1.34
N ILE A 148 3.49 0.66 0.93
CA ILE A 148 4.39 1.79 1.22
C ILE A 148 3.83 3.08 0.59
N LEU A 149 3.44 3.05 -0.69
CA LEU A 149 2.88 4.22 -1.37
C LEU A 149 1.64 4.77 -0.65
N TRP A 150 0.74 3.90 -0.19
CA TRP A 150 -0.40 4.30 0.63
C TRP A 150 0.04 4.99 1.93
N SER A 151 0.95 4.39 2.70
CA SER A 151 1.46 4.97 3.95
C SER A 151 2.12 6.33 3.74
N LEU A 152 2.85 6.51 2.63
CA LEU A 152 3.51 7.77 2.32
C LEU A 152 2.52 8.84 1.85
N ALA A 153 1.49 8.46 1.09
CA ALA A 153 0.53 9.39 0.48
C ALA A 153 -0.64 9.79 1.38
N VAL A 154 -0.98 8.99 2.40
CA VAL A 154 -2.09 9.32 3.33
C VAL A 154 -1.75 10.46 4.29
N SER A 155 -0.45 10.75 4.51
CA SER A 155 -0.01 11.85 5.38
C SER A 155 -0.18 13.22 4.68
N GLU A 156 -0.66 14.22 5.43
CA GLU A 156 -0.86 15.60 4.96
C GLU A 156 0.44 16.43 4.83
N LYS A 157 1.59 15.84 5.17
CA LYS A 157 2.88 16.57 5.25
C LYS A 157 3.66 16.48 3.95
N ASN A 158 4.12 17.64 3.44
CA ASN A 158 5.28 17.91 2.57
C ASN A 158 5.80 16.80 1.63
N VAL A 159 4.94 15.94 1.07
CA VAL A 159 5.36 15.02 0.01
C VAL A 159 5.44 15.80 -1.28
N ASP A 160 6.51 15.59 -2.05
CA ASP A 160 6.58 16.15 -3.39
C ASP A 160 5.43 15.58 -4.23
N ARG A 161 4.46 16.46 -4.53
CA ARG A 161 3.28 16.11 -5.30
C ARG A 161 3.64 15.63 -6.70
N ALA A 162 4.72 16.11 -7.31
CA ALA A 162 5.16 15.66 -8.62
C ALA A 162 5.63 14.19 -8.57
N LEU A 163 6.32 13.79 -7.51
CA LEU A 163 6.71 12.39 -7.29
C LEU A 163 5.48 11.50 -7.08
N LEU A 164 4.52 11.92 -6.25
CA LEU A 164 3.28 11.16 -6.06
C LEU A 164 2.46 11.04 -7.35
N LYS A 165 2.38 12.10 -8.17
CA LYS A 165 1.74 12.05 -9.49
C LYS A 165 2.33 10.95 -10.37
N SER A 166 3.66 10.79 -10.35
CA SER A 166 4.33 9.74 -11.13
C SER A 166 4.02 8.31 -10.68
N ALA A 167 3.43 8.14 -9.48
CA ALA A 167 3.04 6.83 -8.94
C ALA A 167 1.70 6.33 -9.48
N VAL A 168 0.81 7.21 -9.94
CA VAL A 168 -0.52 6.85 -10.48
C VAL A 168 -0.41 5.82 -11.62
N PRO A 169 0.32 6.07 -12.73
CA PRO A 169 0.36 5.12 -13.84
C PRO A 169 1.00 3.78 -13.47
N VAL A 170 1.98 3.78 -12.55
CA VAL A 170 2.64 2.55 -12.09
C VAL A 170 1.69 1.73 -11.22
N THR A 171 0.94 2.38 -10.34
CA THR A 171 -0.05 1.70 -9.48
C THR A 171 -1.21 1.15 -10.29
N SER A 172 -1.66 1.88 -11.32
CA SER A 172 -2.65 1.39 -12.28
C SER A 172 -2.13 0.18 -13.06
N ALA A 173 -0.85 0.15 -13.45
CA ALA A 173 -0.27 -1.02 -14.09
C ALA A 173 -0.24 -2.25 -13.16
N VAL A 174 0.07 -2.07 -11.86
CA VAL A 174 0.00 -3.15 -10.86
C VAL A 174 -1.42 -3.70 -10.77
N LEU A 175 -2.41 -2.82 -10.68
CA LEU A 175 -3.80 -3.19 -10.58
C LEU A 175 -4.28 -3.95 -11.82
N GLN A 176 -3.82 -3.55 -13.01
CA GLN A 176 -4.13 -4.21 -14.29
C GLN A 176 -3.50 -5.61 -14.39
N GLU A 177 -2.23 -5.76 -14.02
CA GLU A 177 -1.52 -7.05 -14.05
C GLU A 177 -2.15 -8.05 -13.08
N HIS A 178 -2.51 -7.58 -11.89
CA HIS A 178 -2.91 -8.43 -10.77
C HIS A 178 -4.42 -8.45 -10.51
N LEU A 179 -5.28 -8.13 -11.49
CA LEU A 179 -6.74 -8.05 -11.30
C LEU A 179 -7.39 -9.24 -10.57
N ARG A 180 -6.79 -10.44 -10.66
CA ARG A 180 -7.27 -11.67 -10.01
C ARG A 180 -6.64 -11.96 -8.65
N ASN A 181 -5.56 -11.26 -8.29
CA ASN A 181 -4.94 -11.37 -6.99
C ASN A 181 -5.54 -10.33 -6.05
N GLY A 182 -6.60 -10.74 -5.36
CA GLY A 182 -7.35 -9.86 -4.47
C GLY A 182 -6.50 -9.10 -3.44
N THR A 183 -5.37 -9.65 -3.01
CA THR A 183 -4.52 -9.04 -1.97
C THR A 183 -3.65 -7.93 -2.55
N VAL A 184 -3.08 -8.15 -3.75
CA VAL A 184 -2.34 -7.11 -4.47
C VAL A 184 -3.30 -6.00 -4.90
N THR A 185 -4.48 -6.33 -5.44
CA THR A 185 -5.47 -5.34 -5.87
C THR A 185 -5.99 -4.50 -4.70
N GLU A 186 -6.17 -5.10 -3.52
CA GLU A 186 -6.58 -4.39 -2.30
C GLU A 186 -5.53 -3.34 -1.91
N SER A 187 -4.25 -3.72 -1.89
CA SER A 187 -3.14 -2.80 -1.61
C SER A 187 -3.02 -1.69 -2.67
N ALA A 188 -3.14 -2.04 -3.95
CA ALA A 188 -3.11 -1.07 -5.05
C ALA A 188 -4.32 -0.10 -5.01
N CYS A 189 -5.52 -0.56 -4.65
CA CYS A 189 -6.68 0.31 -4.45
C CYS A 189 -6.47 1.28 -3.29
N SER A 190 -5.85 0.83 -2.18
CA SER A 190 -5.46 1.72 -1.07
C SER A 190 -4.54 2.83 -1.58
N ALA A 191 -3.48 2.47 -2.32
CA ALA A 191 -2.54 3.44 -2.88
C ALA A 191 -3.23 4.43 -3.83
N LEU A 192 -4.06 3.95 -4.76
CA LEU A 192 -4.82 4.81 -5.68
C LEU A 192 -5.80 5.73 -4.94
N TRP A 193 -6.44 5.25 -3.88
CA TRP A 193 -7.29 6.10 -3.04
C TRP A 193 -6.49 7.24 -2.41
N ALA A 194 -5.36 6.93 -1.76
CA ALA A 194 -4.50 7.96 -1.16
C ALA A 194 -3.96 8.95 -2.20
N LEU A 195 -3.52 8.48 -3.36
CA LEU A 195 -3.10 9.34 -4.47
C LEU A 195 -4.24 10.23 -4.99
N SER A 196 -5.47 9.70 -5.05
CA SER A 196 -6.66 10.46 -5.45
C SER A 196 -7.01 11.55 -4.44
N LEU A 197 -6.89 11.26 -3.13
CA LEU A 197 -7.07 12.26 -2.07
C LEU A 197 -6.06 13.41 -2.18
N GLN A 198 -4.82 13.09 -2.57
CA GLN A 198 -3.77 14.09 -2.81
C GLN A 198 -3.94 14.85 -4.15
N GLY A 199 -4.97 14.53 -4.94
CA GLY A 199 -5.20 15.11 -6.27
C GLY A 199 -4.03 14.86 -7.22
N CYS A 200 -3.48 13.64 -7.19
CA CYS A 200 -2.35 13.23 -8.02
C CYS A 200 -2.76 12.77 -9.42
N LEU A 201 -4.05 12.59 -9.70
CA LEU A 201 -4.50 12.25 -11.05
C LEU A 201 -4.54 13.51 -11.93
N SER A 202 -4.18 13.32 -13.19
CA SER A 202 -4.38 14.27 -14.28
C SER A 202 -5.70 14.00 -15.01
N GLU A 203 -6.17 14.98 -15.81
CA GLU A 203 -7.43 14.87 -16.57
C GLU A 203 -7.53 13.58 -17.39
N ASN A 204 -6.44 13.18 -18.05
CA ASN A 204 -6.40 11.99 -18.90
C ASN A 204 -6.38 10.67 -18.11
N GLU A 205 -6.22 10.72 -16.79
CA GLU A 205 -6.14 9.52 -15.93
C GLU A 205 -7.48 9.20 -15.25
N TYR A 206 -8.42 10.15 -15.16
CA TYR A 206 -9.71 9.93 -14.50
C TYR A 206 -10.53 8.82 -15.16
N GLU A 207 -10.72 8.87 -16.48
CA GLU A 207 -11.48 7.85 -17.20
C GLU A 207 -10.85 6.44 -17.08
N PRO A 208 -9.57 6.21 -17.43
CA PRO A 208 -8.99 4.87 -17.36
C PRO A 208 -8.88 4.36 -15.92
N THR A 209 -8.60 5.21 -14.94
CA THR A 209 -8.53 4.78 -13.53
C THR A 209 -9.91 4.39 -13.01
N THR A 210 -10.96 5.14 -13.33
CA THR A 210 -12.34 4.76 -12.99
C THR A 210 -12.71 3.42 -13.63
N ALA A 211 -12.41 3.22 -14.92
CA ALA A 211 -12.65 1.95 -15.60
C ALA A 211 -11.97 0.77 -14.90
N LEU A 212 -10.71 0.95 -14.50
CA LEU A 212 -9.91 -0.07 -13.85
C LEU A 212 -10.40 -0.40 -12.44
N LEU A 213 -10.86 0.60 -11.68
CA LEU A 213 -11.48 0.39 -10.37
C LEU A 213 -12.80 -0.39 -10.47
N LEU A 214 -13.62 -0.11 -11.49
CA LEU A 214 -14.84 -0.88 -11.76
C LEU A 214 -14.52 -2.35 -12.11
N ASP A 215 -13.49 -2.57 -12.93
CA ASP A 215 -13.04 -3.93 -13.28
C ASP A 215 -12.48 -4.68 -12.06
N THR A 216 -11.75 -3.98 -11.20
CA THR A 216 -11.27 -4.53 -9.94
C THR A 216 -12.41 -4.95 -9.03
N LEU A 217 -13.43 -4.09 -8.88
CA LEU A 217 -14.63 -4.39 -8.10
C LEU A 217 -15.32 -5.64 -8.66
N ARG A 218 -15.60 -5.69 -9.97
CA ARG A 218 -16.25 -6.86 -10.61
C ARG A 218 -15.55 -8.18 -10.32
N MET A 219 -14.22 -8.19 -10.34
CA MET A 219 -13.43 -9.41 -10.14
C MET A 219 -13.32 -9.80 -8.66
N ASN A 220 -13.51 -8.87 -7.73
CA ASN A 220 -13.19 -9.05 -6.31
C ASN A 220 -14.29 -8.58 -5.35
N LEU A 221 -15.56 -8.60 -5.77
CA LEU A 221 -16.69 -8.15 -4.94
C LEU A 221 -16.72 -8.84 -3.57
N GLY A 222 -16.29 -10.10 -3.45
CA GLY A 222 -16.27 -10.84 -2.18
C GLY A 222 -15.29 -10.36 -1.12
N ARG A 223 -14.45 -9.35 -1.39
CA ARG A 223 -13.43 -8.86 -0.46
C ARG A 223 -13.83 -7.49 0.12
N PRO A 224 -14.26 -7.41 1.40
CA PRO A 224 -14.82 -6.18 1.95
C PRO A 224 -13.80 -5.02 2.00
N VAL A 225 -12.54 -5.31 2.35
CA VAL A 225 -11.49 -4.27 2.40
C VAL A 225 -11.19 -3.70 1.02
N LEU A 226 -11.15 -4.57 0.00
CA LEU A 226 -10.99 -4.13 -1.39
C LEU A 226 -12.18 -3.29 -1.86
N VAL A 227 -13.41 -3.75 -1.61
CA VAL A 227 -14.63 -3.01 -1.95
C VAL A 227 -14.59 -1.62 -1.32
N LYS A 228 -14.26 -1.55 -0.03
CA LYS A 228 -14.09 -0.28 0.69
C LYS A 228 -13.08 0.63 -0.02
N ASN A 229 -11.85 0.16 -0.24
CA ASN A 229 -10.79 1.00 -0.78
C ASN A 229 -11.06 1.43 -2.24
N ALA A 230 -11.62 0.54 -3.06
CA ALA A 230 -12.01 0.85 -4.43
C ALA A 230 -13.16 1.86 -4.48
N CYS A 231 -14.17 1.72 -3.62
CA CYS A 231 -15.27 2.70 -3.53
C CYS A 231 -14.78 4.06 -3.00
N LEU A 232 -13.84 4.10 -2.05
CA LEU A 232 -13.23 5.35 -1.58
C LEU A 232 -12.38 6.04 -2.65
N ALA A 233 -11.64 5.25 -3.44
CA ALA A 233 -10.95 5.75 -4.62
C ALA A 233 -11.95 6.35 -5.62
N LEU A 234 -12.99 5.60 -6.00
CA LEU A 234 -14.04 6.08 -6.90
C LEU A 234 -14.72 7.34 -6.38
N ALA A 235 -15.06 7.41 -5.09
CA ALA A 235 -15.67 8.60 -4.49
C ALA A 235 -14.73 9.81 -4.64
N SER A 236 -13.44 9.61 -4.39
CA SER A 236 -12.43 10.65 -4.58
C SER A 236 -12.31 11.10 -6.04
N LEU A 237 -12.44 10.18 -7.00
CA LEU A 237 -12.42 10.51 -8.43
C LEU A 237 -13.67 11.27 -8.86
N LEU A 238 -14.85 10.79 -8.46
CA LEU A 238 -16.14 11.42 -8.76
C LEU A 238 -16.20 12.84 -8.20
N ARG A 239 -15.70 13.07 -6.98
CA ARG A 239 -15.61 14.41 -6.39
C ARG A 239 -14.78 15.40 -7.22
N LEU A 240 -13.78 14.90 -7.94
CA LEU A 240 -12.78 15.73 -8.61
C LEU A 240 -13.03 15.89 -10.12
N SER A 241 -13.80 14.99 -10.74
CA SER A 241 -13.96 14.99 -12.20
C SER A 241 -15.30 14.42 -12.66
N GLU A 242 -16.02 15.21 -13.46
CA GLU A 242 -17.21 14.76 -14.19
C GLU A 242 -16.90 13.61 -15.16
N ILE A 243 -15.68 13.56 -15.72
CA ILE A 243 -15.26 12.47 -16.61
C ILE A 243 -15.29 11.13 -15.86
N ALA A 244 -14.85 11.11 -14.59
CA ALA A 244 -14.94 9.92 -13.76
C ALA A 244 -16.40 9.54 -13.48
N ALA A 245 -17.26 10.52 -13.20
CA ALA A 245 -18.68 10.30 -12.93
C ALA A 245 -19.43 9.75 -14.16
N LEU A 246 -19.21 10.30 -15.35
CA LEU A 246 -19.78 9.79 -16.60
C LEU A 246 -19.24 8.39 -16.92
N ARG A 247 -17.93 8.17 -16.77
CA ARG A 247 -17.33 6.84 -16.97
C ARG A 247 -17.91 5.80 -16.00
N PHE A 248 -18.26 6.22 -14.79
CA PHE A 248 -18.85 5.35 -13.78
C PHE A 248 -20.22 4.81 -14.20
N ILE A 249 -21.07 5.62 -14.83
CA ILE A 249 -22.41 5.19 -15.29
C ILE A 249 -22.40 4.61 -16.72
N MET A 250 -21.49 5.05 -17.60
CA MET A 250 -21.42 4.64 -19.01
C MET A 250 -20.42 3.51 -19.27
N ASP A 251 -20.06 2.71 -18.27
CA ASP A 251 -19.09 1.65 -18.49
C ASP A 251 -19.64 0.56 -19.44
N SER A 252 -18.76 0.06 -20.32
CA SER A 252 -19.08 -0.95 -21.34
C SER A 252 -19.66 -2.25 -20.79
N LYS A 253 -19.41 -2.56 -19.51
CA LYS A 253 -19.88 -3.77 -18.83
C LYS A 253 -21.09 -3.50 -17.93
N GLY A 254 -21.72 -2.32 -18.07
CA GLY A 254 -22.88 -1.87 -17.29
C GLY A 254 -22.51 -0.84 -16.24
N SER A 255 -23.52 -0.06 -15.82
CA SER A 255 -23.40 1.01 -14.84
C SER A 255 -22.76 0.52 -13.54
N GLY A 256 -21.82 1.31 -13.02
CA GLY A 256 -21.19 1.10 -11.73
C GLY A 256 -22.18 1.13 -10.56
N ILE A 257 -23.36 1.75 -10.72
CA ILE A 257 -24.41 1.76 -9.70
C ILE A 257 -24.86 0.33 -9.38
N ASN A 258 -25.02 -0.51 -10.40
CA ASN A 258 -25.40 -1.91 -10.19
C ASN A 258 -24.32 -2.69 -9.45
N LEU A 259 -23.03 -2.42 -9.74
CA LEU A 259 -21.94 -3.04 -8.99
C LEU A 259 -21.92 -2.65 -7.52
N ILE A 260 -22.24 -1.39 -7.21
CA ILE A 260 -22.32 -0.93 -5.82
C ILE A 260 -23.50 -1.59 -5.10
N LYS A 261 -24.64 -1.76 -5.77
CA LYS A 261 -25.78 -2.51 -5.21
C LYS A 261 -25.38 -3.95 -4.92
N ASP A 262 -24.70 -4.62 -5.85
CA ASP A 262 -24.19 -5.98 -5.65
C ASP A 262 -23.20 -6.04 -4.49
N ALA A 263 -22.29 -5.07 -4.39
CA ALA A 263 -21.34 -4.94 -3.29
C ALA A 263 -22.04 -4.73 -1.94
N TYR A 264 -23.08 -3.89 -1.89
CA TYR A 264 -23.90 -3.70 -0.70
C TYR A 264 -24.58 -5.00 -0.30
N HIS A 265 -25.27 -5.69 -1.20
CA HIS A 265 -25.99 -6.92 -0.87
C HIS A 265 -25.05 -8.04 -0.41
N LEU A 266 -23.79 -8.04 -0.86
CA LEU A 266 -22.79 -9.00 -0.41
C LEU A 266 -22.22 -8.66 0.98
N HIS A 267 -22.15 -7.38 1.34
CA HIS A 267 -21.50 -6.88 2.56
C HIS A 267 -22.42 -6.02 3.45
N PHE A 268 -23.74 -6.22 3.38
CA PHE A 268 -24.71 -5.38 4.09
C PHE A 268 -24.52 -5.39 5.62
N GLY A 269 -23.89 -6.44 6.15
CA GLY A 269 -23.54 -6.58 7.56
C GLY A 269 -22.22 -5.93 7.98
N ASP A 270 -21.46 -5.34 7.05
CA ASP A 270 -20.21 -4.61 7.32
C ASP A 270 -20.48 -3.09 7.31
N PRO A 271 -20.53 -2.43 8.49
CA PRO A 271 -20.85 -1.01 8.57
C PRO A 271 -19.85 -0.11 7.83
N GLU A 272 -18.59 -0.50 7.74
CA GLU A 272 -17.56 0.30 7.08
C GLU A 272 -17.71 0.24 5.56
N VAL A 273 -18.08 -0.92 5.01
CA VAL A 273 -18.42 -1.04 3.59
C VAL A 273 -19.68 -0.25 3.27
N VAL A 274 -20.74 -0.38 4.07
CA VAL A 274 -22.00 0.37 3.85
C VAL A 274 -21.77 1.87 3.93
N LYS A 275 -21.04 2.36 4.93
CA LYS A 275 -20.68 3.78 5.07
C LYS A 275 -19.94 4.28 3.82
N THR A 276 -18.99 3.49 3.32
CA THR A 276 -18.21 3.84 2.14
C THR A 276 -19.08 3.89 0.87
N ILE A 277 -20.01 2.95 0.72
CA ILE A 277 -20.99 2.97 -0.36
C ILE A 277 -21.83 4.26 -0.29
N CYS A 278 -22.31 4.64 0.89
CA CYS A 278 -23.02 5.90 1.09
C CYS A 278 -22.17 7.13 0.73
N MET A 279 -20.88 7.13 1.06
CA MET A 279 -19.97 8.20 0.66
C MET A 279 -19.86 8.32 -0.86
N LEU A 280 -19.70 7.19 -1.56
CA LEU A 280 -19.66 7.19 -3.03
C LEU A 280 -20.99 7.68 -3.63
N VAL A 281 -22.13 7.27 -3.09
CA VAL A 281 -23.45 7.78 -3.49
C VAL A 281 -23.59 9.29 -3.26
N ASN A 282 -23.04 9.81 -2.17
CA ASN A 282 -23.03 11.24 -1.91
C ASN A 282 -22.21 12.03 -2.95
N GLU A 283 -21.17 11.43 -3.52
CA GLU A 283 -20.42 12.07 -4.61
C GLU A 283 -21.16 12.00 -5.95
N MET A 284 -21.99 10.97 -6.17
CA MET A 284 -22.78 10.81 -7.40
C MET A 284 -23.83 11.90 -7.61
N VAL A 285 -24.47 12.37 -6.53
CA VAL A 285 -25.57 13.33 -6.62
C VAL A 285 -25.14 14.73 -7.08
N GLN A 286 -23.84 14.95 -7.28
CA GLN A 286 -23.29 16.19 -7.83
C GLN A 286 -23.56 16.35 -9.33
N TYR A 287 -23.89 15.26 -10.04
CA TYR A 287 -23.99 15.24 -11.50
C TYR A 287 -25.39 14.81 -11.95
N ASP A 288 -26.08 15.67 -12.70
CA ASP A 288 -27.46 15.42 -13.15
C ASP A 288 -27.60 14.12 -13.95
N ASP A 289 -26.65 13.82 -14.85
CA ASP A 289 -26.65 12.59 -15.64
C ASP A 289 -26.51 11.34 -14.76
N VAL A 290 -25.72 11.41 -13.69
CA VAL A 290 -25.56 10.31 -12.73
C VAL A 290 -26.80 10.16 -11.88
N VAL A 291 -27.45 11.26 -11.46
CA VAL A 291 -28.74 11.23 -10.76
C VAL A 291 -29.82 10.57 -11.62
N LEU A 292 -29.85 10.85 -12.92
CA LEU A 292 -30.78 10.20 -13.84
C LEU A 292 -30.53 8.68 -13.90
N ASP A 293 -29.27 8.24 -14.00
CA ASP A 293 -28.96 6.80 -13.95
C ASP A 293 -29.32 6.19 -12.58
N MET A 294 -29.08 6.89 -11.46
CA MET A 294 -29.49 6.45 -10.12
C MET A 294 -31.00 6.16 -10.05
N LEU A 295 -31.82 7.04 -10.63
CA LEU A 295 -33.27 6.84 -10.73
C LEU A 295 -33.62 5.66 -11.64
N CYS A 296 -32.94 5.51 -12.78
CA CYS A 296 -33.14 4.37 -13.67
C CYS A 296 -32.80 3.03 -13.00
N GLN A 297 -31.76 2.99 -12.15
CA GLN A 297 -31.33 1.79 -11.43
C GLN A 297 -32.05 1.61 -10.07
N LYS A 298 -33.04 2.44 -9.74
CA LYS A 298 -33.81 2.40 -8.48
C LYS A 298 -32.94 2.48 -7.22
N MET A 299 -32.02 3.43 -7.18
CA MET A 299 -31.10 3.59 -6.05
C MET A 299 -31.81 3.99 -4.75
N GLU A 300 -33.00 4.59 -4.84
CA GLU A 300 -33.86 4.96 -3.72
C GLU A 300 -34.30 3.75 -2.87
N ASP A 301 -34.47 2.58 -3.48
CA ASP A 301 -34.84 1.34 -2.80
C ASP A 301 -33.69 0.91 -1.85
N LEU A 302 -32.46 0.92 -2.37
CA LEU A 302 -31.25 0.60 -1.61
C LEU A 302 -31.03 1.58 -0.45
N LEU A 303 -31.17 2.88 -0.72
CA LEU A 303 -30.98 3.91 0.32
C LEU A 303 -32.02 3.80 1.44
N SER A 304 -33.26 3.42 1.09
CA SER A 304 -34.31 3.15 2.08
C SER A 304 -33.98 1.93 2.93
N GLU A 305 -33.47 0.85 2.32
CA GLU A 305 -33.00 -0.35 3.02
C GLU A 305 -31.87 -0.03 4.00
N ILE A 306 -30.82 0.67 3.55
CA ILE A 306 -29.70 1.13 4.39
C ILE A 306 -30.22 1.94 5.58
N LYS A 307 -31.13 2.88 5.34
CA LYS A 307 -31.71 3.71 6.40
C LYS A 307 -32.44 2.87 7.44
N CYS A 308 -33.23 1.88 7.02
CA CYS A 308 -33.93 0.98 7.94
C CYS A 308 -32.96 0.14 8.80
N CYS A 309 -31.91 -0.41 8.18
CA CYS A 309 -30.94 -1.26 8.85
C CYS A 309 -30.07 -0.50 9.87
N PHE A 310 -29.66 0.75 9.57
CA PHE A 310 -28.66 1.49 10.35
C PHE A 310 -29.22 2.64 11.20
N GLN A 311 -30.52 2.98 11.12
CA GLN A 311 -31.17 3.90 12.07
C GLN A 311 -31.42 3.27 13.46
N SER A 312 -31.24 1.95 13.59
CA SER A 312 -31.58 1.17 14.79
C SER A 312 -30.37 0.84 15.67
N SER A 313 -29.19 1.41 15.38
CA SER A 313 -27.92 1.18 16.07
C SER A 313 -27.38 2.44 16.72
#